data_AF-A0A8J4UPX8-F1
#
_entry.id   AF-A0A8J4UPX8-F1
#
_cell.length_a   1.000
_cell.length_b   1.000
_cell.length_c   1.000
_cell.angle_alpha   90.00
_cell.angle_beta   90.00
_cell.angle_gamma   90.00
#
_symmetry.space_group_name_H-M   'P 1'
#
loop_
_entity.id
_entity.type
_entity.pdbx_description
1 polymer ?
#
loop_
_entity_poly.entity_id
_entity_poly.type
_entity_poly.pdbx_seq_one_letter_code
_entity_poly.pdbx_strand_id
1 'polypeptide(L)' 'MVRHVNDPFVKAAQLQHFRCRSAFKLLEIDDRFHLLKPGLRVIDCGAAPGAWSQVAVQRVNAAGE' A
#
# COMPACT_ATOMS: atom_id res chain seq x y z
N MET A 1 -5.50 -22.61 -9.77
CA MET A 1 -4.99 -21.38 -9.11
C MET A 1 -4.36 -20.46 -10.17
N VAL A 2 -5.17 -19.88 -11.07
CA VAL A 2 -4.68 -19.10 -12.25
C VAL A 2 -5.47 -17.78 -12.38
N ARG A 3 -5.75 -17.09 -11.27
CA ARG A 3 -6.64 -15.91 -11.30
C ARG A 3 -5.94 -14.56 -11.48
N HIS A 4 -4.61 -14.46 -11.33
CA HIS A 4 -3.91 -13.15 -11.36
C HIS A 4 -2.57 -13.12 -12.12
N VAL A 5 -2.20 -14.18 -12.85
CA VAL A 5 -0.87 -14.28 -13.50
C VAL A 5 -0.62 -13.18 -14.54
N ASN A 6 -1.69 -12.68 -15.18
CA ASN A 6 -1.61 -11.62 -16.20
C ASN A 6 -1.99 -10.23 -15.69
N ASP A 7 -2.19 -10.06 -14.38
CA ASP A 7 -2.58 -8.78 -13.83
C ASP A 7 -1.37 -7.82 -13.79
N PRO A 8 -1.44 -6.65 -14.46
CA PRO A 8 -0.31 -5.71 -14.51
C PRO A 8 0.11 -5.24 -13.12
N PHE A 9 -0.81 -5.19 -12.15
CA PHE A 9 -0.52 -4.79 -10.78
C PHE A 9 0.23 -5.85 -9.99
N VAL A 10 0.20 -7.13 -10.40
CA VAL A 10 1.07 -8.15 -9.78
C VAL A 10 2.53 -7.90 -10.16
N LYS A 11 2.80 -7.63 -11.45
CA LYS A 11 4.14 -7.28 -11.93
C LYS A 11 4.61 -5.95 -11.35
N ALA A 12 3.74 -4.95 -11.34
CA ALA A 12 4.05 -3.64 -10.77
C ALA A 12 4.34 -3.74 -9.26
N ALA A 13 3.60 -4.55 -8.50
CA ALA A 13 3.87 -4.75 -7.08
C ALA A 13 5.27 -5.32 -6.85
N GLN A 14 5.68 -6.31 -7.65
CA GLN A 14 7.03 -6.88 -7.58
C GLN A 14 8.11 -5.83 -7.92
N LEU A 15 7.93 -5.09 -9.01
CA LEU A 15 8.87 -4.06 -9.46
C LEU A 15 9.00 -2.90 -8.46
N GLN A 16 7.91 -2.53 -7.80
CA GLN A 16 7.87 -1.45 -6.81
C GLN A 16 8.07 -1.95 -5.36
N HIS A 17 8.46 -3.22 -5.19
CA HIS A 17 8.70 -3.85 -3.89
C HIS A 17 7.51 -3.80 -2.90
N PHE A 18 6.28 -3.79 -3.41
CA PHE A 18 5.08 -4.01 -2.62
C PHE A 18 4.81 -5.50 -2.42
N ARG A 19 4.40 -5.87 -1.21
CA ARG A 19 4.14 -7.26 -0.82
C ARG A 19 2.99 -7.90 -1.60
N CYS A 20 2.01 -7.11 -2.04
CA CYS A 20 0.97 -7.57 -2.94
C CYS A 20 0.29 -6.41 -3.69
N ARG A 21 -0.48 -6.75 -4.73
CA ARG A 21 -1.13 -5.79 -5.64
C ARG A 21 -2.19 -4.89 -4.99
N SER A 22 -2.63 -5.19 -3.77
CA SER A 22 -3.63 -4.34 -3.09
C SER A 22 -3.06 -3.00 -2.64
N ALA A 23 -1.73 -2.83 -2.60
CA ALA A 23 -1.07 -1.53 -2.33
C ALA A 23 -1.61 -0.42 -3.24
N PHE A 24 -1.76 -0.71 -4.53
CA PHE A 24 -2.25 0.25 -5.53
C PHE A 24 -3.64 0.80 -5.23
N LYS A 25 -4.50 0.00 -4.58
CA LYS A 25 -5.83 0.49 -4.16
C LYS A 25 -5.71 1.61 -3.13
N LEU A 26 -4.86 1.42 -2.12
CA LEU A 26 -4.69 2.44 -1.08
C LEU A 26 -3.95 3.66 -1.63
N LEU A 27 -2.97 3.46 -2.51
CA LEU A 27 -2.28 4.56 -3.20
C LEU A 27 -3.26 5.43 -3.99
N GLU A 28 -4.10 4.83 -4.85
CA GLU A 28 -5.09 5.57 -5.65
C GLU A 28 -6.12 6.29 -4.78
N ILE A 29 -6.59 5.65 -3.69
CA ILE A 29 -7.50 6.26 -2.72
C ILE A 29 -6.81 7.46 -2.06
N ASP A 30 -5.58 7.30 -1.60
CA ASP A 30 -4.85 8.36 -0.91
C ASP A 30 -4.48 9.52 -1.86
N ASP A 31 -4.09 9.24 -3.09
CA ASP A 31 -3.81 10.27 -4.10
C ASP A 31 -5.05 11.11 -4.44
N ARG A 32 -6.24 10.51 -4.35
CA ARG A 32 -7.50 11.21 -4.61
C ARG A 32 -8.05 11.98 -3.41
N PHE A 33 -7.92 11.43 -2.20
CA PHE A 33 -8.60 11.94 -1.02
C PHE A 33 -7.67 12.51 0.05
N HIS A 34 -6.36 12.33 -0.09
CA HIS A 34 -5.31 12.80 0.82
C HIS A 34 -5.59 12.40 2.28
N LEU A 35 -5.87 11.11 2.49
CA LEU A 35 -6.27 10.55 3.78
C LEU A 35 -5.06 10.39 4.71
N LEU A 36 -3.95 9.90 4.17
CA LEU A 36 -2.71 9.68 4.86
C LEU A 36 -1.90 10.97 4.83
N LYS A 37 -1.62 11.52 6.02
CA LYS A 37 -0.87 12.76 6.19
C LYS A 37 0.33 12.51 7.11
N PRO A 38 1.42 13.27 6.92
CA PRO A 38 2.58 13.19 7.80
C PRO A 38 2.20 13.31 9.29
N GLY A 39 2.76 12.44 10.13
CA GLY A 39 2.58 12.47 11.59
C GLY A 39 1.29 11.83 12.12
N LEU A 40 0.40 11.30 11.26
CA LEU A 40 -0.77 10.54 11.72
C LEU A 40 -0.37 9.21 12.36
N ARG A 41 -1.31 8.62 13.11
CA ARG A 41 -1.21 7.24 13.61
C ARG A 41 -2.21 6.38 12.84
N VAL A 42 -1.73 5.26 12.28
CA VAL A 42 -2.52 4.35 11.45
C VAL A 42 -2.57 2.97 12.10
N ILE A 43 -3.75 2.34 12.05
CA ILE A 43 -3.96 0.95 12.44
C ILE A 43 -4.45 0.20 11.19
N ASP A 44 -3.68 -0.80 10.74
CA ASP A 44 -4.02 -1.67 9.59
C ASP A 44 -4.61 -3.00 10.12
N CYS A 45 -5.94 -3.09 10.14
CA CYS A 45 -6.66 -4.25 10.65
C CYS A 45 -6.64 -5.40 9.64
N GLY A 46 -6.04 -6.54 10.01
CA GLY A 46 -5.93 -7.70 9.11
C GLY A 46 -4.84 -7.54 8.05
N ALA A 47 -3.75 -6.85 8.41
CA ALA A 47 -2.73 -6.37 7.48
C ALA A 47 -2.10 -7.45 6.57
N ALA A 48 -2.06 -8.73 6.98
CA ALA A 48 -1.33 -9.77 6.26
C ALA A 48 -1.70 -9.81 4.74
N PRO A 49 -0.73 -9.69 3.81
CA PRO A 49 0.73 -9.77 4.01
C PRO A 49 1.44 -8.45 4.37
N GLY A 50 0.76 -7.31 4.36
CA GLY A 50 1.24 -6.02 4.88
C GLY A 50 1.38 -4.91 3.83
N ALA A 51 0.76 -5.04 2.66
CA ALA A 51 0.95 -4.08 1.56
C ALA A 51 0.37 -2.69 1.86
N TRP A 52 -0.75 -2.59 2.58
CA TRP A 52 -1.31 -1.31 3.01
C TRP A 52 -0.46 -0.67 4.10
N SER A 53 0.05 -1.46 5.05
CA SER A 53 1.05 -1.02 6.02
C SER A 53 2.30 -0.41 5.35
N GLN A 54 2.79 -0.96 4.23
CA GLN A 54 3.91 -0.35 3.49
C GLN A 54 3.58 1.05 2.97
N VAL A 55 2.40 1.21 2.36
CA VAL A 55 1.93 2.51 1.86
C VAL A 55 1.75 3.49 3.02
N ALA A 56 1.17 3.05 4.14
CA ALA A 56 0.96 3.87 5.32
C ALA A 56 2.29 4.40 5.88
N VAL A 57 3.31 3.56 6.03
CA VAL A 57 4.64 3.98 6.49
C VAL A 57 5.22 5.06 5.55
N GLN A 58 5.16 4.84 4.24
CA GLN A 58 5.70 5.78 3.24
C GLN A 58 4.97 7.13 3.26
N ARG A 59 3.64 7.14 3.35
CA ARG A 59 2.82 8.36 3.26
C ARG A 59 2.75 9.15 4.56
N VAL A 60 2.70 8.45 5.70
CA VAL A 60 2.50 9.05 7.01
C VAL A 60 3.80 9.44 7.68
N ASN A 61 4.92 8.75 7.39
CA ASN A 61 6.22 8.98 8.02
C ASN A 61 6.10 9.35 9.51
N ALA A 62 5.38 8.53 10.28
CA ALA A 62 4.99 8.89 11.65
C ALA A 62 6.20 9.10 12.58
N ALA A 63 7.35 8.49 12.25
CA ALA A 63 8.60 8.62 12.98
C ALA A 63 9.44 9.85 12.56
N GLY A 64 9.14 10.49 11.42
CA GLY A 64 9.83 11.70 10.96
C GLY A 64 11.27 11.48 10.49
N GLU A 65 11.59 10.28 10.02
CA GLU A 65 12.91 9.95 9.43
C GLU A 65 13.03 10.48 7.99
#